data_AF-A0A376BUR8-F1
#
_entry.id   AF-A0A376BUR8-F1
#
_cell.length_a   1.000
_cell.length_b   1.000
_cell.length_c   1.000
_cell.angle_alpha   90.00
_cell.angle_beta   90.00
_cell.angle_gamma   90.00
#
_symmetry.space_group_name_H-M   'P 1'
#
loop_
_entity.id
_entity.type
_entity.pdbx_description
1 polymer ?
#
loop_
_entity_poly.entity_id
_entity_poly.type
_entity_poly.pdbx_seq_one_letter_code
_entity_poly.pdbx_strand_id
1 'polypeptide(L)'
;MNNKFLYKNMGGNDDVLLDALKFAFSFQQPVHLVFPRKTGFSSTDIGRLLNKLFGEETSKQLEKGENISGRLNFLLPNQINFQTGQGVILAIHCTENDMAKITSNSPNDSKIIYVSWLMEEAENWENIWRDEGLEIKYGTPNSQQIVLNQKVEEMLQRLTKIINLTTGLAHPSDKERAIKEFKNLKQLGIKENPEYIGNWALSNGWNVRHIDDLKKLATRYLA
;
A
#
# COMPACT_ATOMS: atom_id res chain seq x y z
N MET A 1 -12.26 -12.57 -4.02
CA MET A 1 -11.06 -13.30 -3.57
C MET A 1 -10.16 -12.31 -2.88
N ASN A 2 -9.59 -12.66 -1.73
CA ASN A 2 -8.64 -11.80 -1.03
C ASN A 2 -7.39 -11.63 -1.89
N ASN A 3 -6.95 -10.39 -2.06
CA ASN A 3 -5.79 -10.04 -2.87
C ASN A 3 -4.75 -9.22 -2.12
N LYS A 4 -4.97 -8.94 -0.84
CA LYS A 4 -4.02 -8.23 0.03
C LYS A 4 -3.70 -9.10 1.23
N PHE A 5 -2.41 -9.25 1.50
CA PHE A 5 -1.89 -10.11 2.55
C PHE A 5 -0.87 -9.33 3.36
N LEU A 6 -0.95 -9.42 4.69
CA LEU A 6 -0.05 -8.72 5.61
C LEU A 6 0.71 -9.70 6.49
N TYR A 7 2.01 -9.51 6.54
CA TYR A 7 2.92 -10.07 7.53
C TYR A 7 3.36 -8.95 8.46
N LYS A 8 2.78 -8.89 9.67
CA LYS A 8 3.10 -7.88 10.68
C LYS A 8 4.44 -8.20 11.33
N ASN A 9 5.49 -7.81 10.63
CA ASN A 9 6.87 -8.09 10.97
C ASN A 9 7.57 -6.84 11.52
N MET A 10 8.61 -7.08 12.31
CA MET A 10 9.44 -6.02 12.87
C MET A 10 10.91 -6.38 12.70
N GLY A 11 11.66 -5.53 11.98
CA GLY A 11 13.06 -5.79 11.65
C GLY A 11 13.25 -6.99 10.72
N GLY A 12 14.47 -7.55 10.71
CA GLY A 12 14.82 -8.67 9.84
C GLY A 12 14.58 -10.03 10.49
N ASN A 13 13.45 -10.65 10.18
CA ASN A 13 13.09 -11.99 10.64
C ASN A 13 13.09 -12.97 9.45
N ASP A 14 14.15 -13.76 9.33
CA ASP A 14 14.35 -14.69 8.22
C ASP A 14 13.22 -15.72 8.08
N ASP A 15 12.61 -16.18 9.17
CA ASP A 15 11.53 -17.17 9.13
C ASP A 15 10.26 -16.55 8.53
N VAL A 16 9.95 -15.31 8.91
CA VAL A 16 8.82 -14.56 8.36
C VAL A 16 9.04 -14.24 6.89
N LEU A 17 10.24 -13.79 6.53
CA LEU A 17 10.61 -13.52 5.14
C LEU A 17 10.52 -14.79 4.28
N LEU A 18 10.99 -15.92 4.80
CA LEU A 18 10.92 -17.21 4.13
C LEU A 18 9.47 -17.67 3.93
N ASP A 19 8.62 -17.52 4.95
CA ASP A 19 7.21 -17.87 4.84
C ASP A 19 6.48 -17.00 3.81
N ALA A 20 6.68 -15.68 3.86
CA ALA A 20 6.10 -14.75 2.89
C ALA A 20 6.54 -15.05 1.45
N LEU A 21 7.82 -15.39 1.26
CA LEU A 21 8.35 -15.79 -0.05
C LEU A 21 7.73 -17.10 -0.55
N LYS A 22 7.63 -18.13 0.31
CA LYS A 22 6.96 -19.39 -0.04
C LYS A 22 5.50 -19.15 -0.41
N PHE A 23 4.81 -18.33 0.37
CA PHE A 23 3.42 -17.96 0.11
C PHE A 23 3.29 -17.23 -1.23
N ALA A 24 4.19 -16.30 -1.56
CA ALA A 24 4.21 -15.62 -2.87
C ALA A 24 4.35 -16.61 -4.04
N PHE A 25 5.27 -17.58 -3.93
CA PHE A 25 5.48 -18.59 -4.98
C PHE A 25 4.32 -19.60 -5.11
N SER A 26 3.51 -19.79 -4.06
CA SER A 26 2.37 -20.72 -4.07
C SER A 26 1.30 -20.36 -5.11
N PHE A 27 1.22 -19.09 -5.51
CA PHE A 27 0.26 -18.61 -6.50
C PHE A 27 0.59 -19.00 -7.95
N GLN A 28 1.73 -19.63 -8.21
CA GLN A 28 2.16 -20.06 -9.55
C GLN A 28 2.20 -18.93 -10.60
N GLN A 29 2.37 -17.69 -10.16
CA GLN A 29 2.51 -16.49 -10.99
C GLN A 29 3.93 -15.93 -10.85
N PRO A 30 4.36 -15.01 -11.74
CA PRO A 30 5.58 -14.23 -11.51
C PRO A 30 5.50 -13.45 -10.20
N VAL A 31 6.60 -13.46 -9.46
CA VAL A 31 6.77 -12.73 -8.20
C VAL A 31 7.63 -11.50 -8.48
N HIS A 32 7.06 -10.34 -8.19
CA HIS A 32 7.72 -9.05 -8.21
C HIS A 32 8.18 -8.73 -6.80
N LEU A 33 9.46 -8.95 -6.51
CA LEU A 33 10.05 -8.53 -5.25
C LEU A 33 10.22 -7.01 -5.27
N VAL A 34 9.46 -6.32 -4.45
CA VAL A 34 9.52 -4.86 -4.32
C VAL A 34 10.24 -4.51 -3.04
N PHE A 35 11.27 -3.66 -3.15
CA PHE A 35 12.10 -3.23 -2.03
C PHE A 35 12.42 -1.73 -2.14
N PRO A 36 12.52 -0.97 -1.02
CA PRO A 36 12.61 0.50 -1.07
C PRO A 36 13.77 1.07 -1.87
N ARG A 37 14.91 0.36 -1.90
CA ARG A 37 16.15 0.86 -2.49
C ARG A 37 16.94 -0.25 -3.17
N LYS A 38 17.55 0.10 -4.30
CA LYS A 38 18.37 -0.83 -5.07
C LYS A 38 19.72 -1.07 -4.40
N THR A 39 20.42 0.02 -4.07
CA THR A 39 21.77 0.00 -3.53
C THR A 39 21.84 -0.74 -2.20
N GLY A 40 22.71 -1.75 -2.14
CA GLY A 40 22.97 -2.52 -0.92
C GLY A 40 21.89 -3.56 -0.61
N PHE A 41 20.98 -3.82 -1.56
CA PHE A 41 19.97 -4.87 -1.45
C PHE A 41 20.60 -6.24 -1.16
N SER A 42 21.70 -6.57 -1.84
CA SER A 42 22.43 -7.82 -1.66
C SER A 42 22.94 -8.07 -0.23
N SER A 43 23.13 -7.01 0.57
CA SER A 43 23.56 -7.08 1.98
C SER A 43 22.40 -7.16 2.98
N THR A 44 21.15 -7.08 2.53
CA THR A 44 19.97 -7.16 3.40
C THR A 44 19.72 -8.59 3.87
N ASP A 45 18.89 -8.76 4.89
CA ASP A 45 18.30 -10.03 5.29
C ASP A 45 17.65 -10.78 4.13
N ILE A 46 16.73 -10.14 3.39
CA ILE A 46 16.08 -10.76 2.23
C ILE A 46 17.10 -11.07 1.12
N GLY A 47 18.08 -10.20 0.86
CA GLY A 47 19.14 -10.44 -0.12
C GLY A 47 20.00 -11.66 0.22
N ARG A 48 20.38 -11.80 1.50
CA ARG A 48 21.12 -12.98 2.00
C ARG A 48 20.27 -14.24 1.97
N LEU A 49 18.99 -14.16 2.32
CA LEU A 49 18.05 -15.27 2.25
C LEU A 49 17.90 -15.78 0.81
N LEU A 50 17.76 -14.88 -0.17
CA LEU A 50 17.67 -15.26 -1.58
C LEU A 50 18.94 -15.97 -2.08
N ASN A 51 20.13 -15.49 -1.69
CA ASN A 51 21.37 -16.17 -2.02
C ASN A 51 21.41 -17.60 -1.45
N LYS A 52 20.92 -17.80 -0.22
CA LYS A 52 20.85 -19.12 0.42
C LYS A 52 19.87 -20.05 -0.30
N LEU A 53 18.77 -19.53 -0.83
CA LEU A 53 17.70 -20.33 -1.44
C LEU A 53 17.93 -20.65 -2.92
N PHE A 54 18.47 -19.70 -3.69
CA PHE A 54 18.55 -19.79 -5.15
C PHE A 54 19.98 -19.83 -5.70
N GLY A 55 20.99 -19.72 -4.82
CA GLY A 55 22.39 -19.79 -5.18
C GLY A 55 23.14 -18.49 -4.91
N GLU A 56 24.46 -18.61 -4.74
CA GLU A 56 25.35 -17.47 -4.55
C GLU A 56 25.17 -16.46 -5.70
N GLU A 57 25.22 -15.16 -5.37
CA GLU A 57 25.01 -14.03 -6.31
C GLU A 57 23.57 -13.74 -6.77
N THR A 58 22.55 -14.55 -6.41
CA THR A 58 21.13 -14.29 -6.79
C THR A 58 20.69 -12.86 -6.51
N SER A 59 20.97 -12.34 -5.31
CA SER A 59 20.58 -10.98 -4.93
C SER A 59 21.31 -9.91 -5.74
N LYS A 60 22.56 -10.16 -6.18
CA LYS A 60 23.29 -9.25 -7.07
C LYS A 60 22.75 -9.29 -8.49
N GLN A 61 22.32 -10.45 -8.98
CA GLN A 61 21.64 -10.59 -10.28
C GLN A 61 20.33 -9.80 -10.28
N LEU A 62 19.50 -9.97 -9.23
CA LEU A 62 18.29 -9.19 -9.01
C LEU A 62 18.57 -7.68 -8.91
N GLU A 63 19.61 -7.29 -8.16
CA GLU A 63 20.07 -5.90 -8.09
C GLU A 63 20.55 -5.38 -9.45
N LYS A 64 20.94 -6.22 -10.42
CA LYS A 64 21.23 -5.78 -11.80
C LYS A 64 19.99 -5.70 -12.70
N GLY A 65 18.84 -6.15 -12.21
CA GLY A 65 17.58 -6.22 -12.96
C GLY A 65 17.40 -7.53 -13.73
N GLU A 66 18.22 -8.55 -13.44
CA GLU A 66 18.06 -9.88 -14.02
C GLU A 66 16.83 -10.58 -13.43
N ASN A 67 16.26 -11.52 -14.19
CA ASN A 67 15.14 -12.33 -13.75
C ASN A 67 15.63 -13.73 -13.40
N ILE A 68 15.28 -14.20 -12.20
CA ILE A 68 15.65 -15.52 -11.72
C ILE A 68 14.59 -16.52 -12.19
N SER A 69 15.01 -17.41 -13.11
CA SER A 69 14.17 -18.48 -13.67
C SER A 69 12.86 -18.02 -14.33
N GLY A 70 12.78 -16.77 -14.79
CA GLY A 70 11.56 -16.20 -15.37
C GLY A 70 10.44 -15.91 -14.36
N ARG A 71 10.66 -16.17 -13.07
CA ARG A 71 9.62 -16.17 -12.02
C ARG A 71 9.84 -15.15 -10.91
N LEU A 72 11.04 -14.61 -10.78
CA LEU A 72 11.38 -13.64 -9.75
C LEU A 72 12.18 -12.50 -10.35
N ASN A 73 11.69 -11.28 -10.21
CA ASN A 73 12.42 -10.07 -10.55
C ASN A 73 12.38 -9.07 -9.39
N PHE A 74 13.25 -8.07 -9.48
CA PHE A 74 13.35 -6.99 -8.51
C PHE A 74 12.77 -5.71 -9.11
N LEU A 75 11.91 -5.02 -8.35
CA LEU A 75 11.37 -3.72 -8.70
C LEU A 75 11.50 -2.75 -7.53
N LEU A 76 11.63 -1.47 -7.85
CA LEU A 76 11.44 -0.39 -6.90
C LEU A 76 9.96 0.02 -6.85
N PRO A 77 9.48 0.60 -5.73
CA PRO A 77 8.09 1.03 -5.60
C PRO A 77 7.61 1.95 -6.74
N ASN A 78 8.48 2.81 -7.26
CA ASN A 78 8.16 3.73 -8.37
C ASN A 78 8.13 3.07 -9.76
N GLN A 79 8.56 1.80 -9.87
CA GLN A 79 8.50 1.03 -11.12
C GLN A 79 7.18 0.26 -11.25
N ILE A 80 6.37 0.20 -10.19
CA ILE A 80 5.04 -0.42 -10.22
C ILE A 80 4.06 0.45 -11.01
N ASN A 81 3.40 -0.19 -11.97
CA ASN A 81 2.34 0.35 -12.81
C ASN A 81 1.42 -0.79 -13.25
N PHE A 82 0.42 -0.48 -14.10
CA PHE A 82 -0.57 -1.46 -14.55
C PHE A 82 0.05 -2.72 -15.20
N GLN A 83 1.18 -2.59 -15.90
CA GLN A 83 1.85 -3.72 -16.56
C GLN A 83 2.76 -4.48 -15.58
N THR A 84 3.58 -3.75 -14.81
CA THR A 84 4.57 -4.35 -13.89
C THR A 84 3.96 -4.81 -12.57
N GLY A 85 2.69 -4.47 -12.31
CA GLY A 85 1.92 -4.97 -11.19
C GLY A 85 1.14 -6.26 -11.48
N GLN A 86 1.20 -6.80 -12.71
CA GLN A 86 0.51 -8.06 -13.05
C GLN A 86 1.22 -9.27 -12.44
N GLY A 87 0.58 -9.93 -11.48
CA GLY A 87 1.12 -11.12 -10.80
C GLY A 87 1.09 -10.97 -9.29
N VAL A 88 2.13 -11.48 -8.61
CA VAL A 88 2.29 -11.37 -7.17
C VAL A 88 3.31 -10.30 -6.85
N ILE A 89 2.89 -9.25 -6.17
CA ILE A 89 3.76 -8.22 -5.63
C ILE A 89 4.14 -8.63 -4.21
N LEU A 90 5.41 -8.90 -3.98
CA LEU A 90 5.98 -9.16 -2.66
C LEU A 90 6.75 -7.93 -2.21
N ALA A 91 6.09 -7.04 -1.46
CA ALA A 91 6.66 -5.82 -0.93
C ALA A 91 7.32 -6.10 0.43
N ILE A 92 8.64 -5.97 0.49
CA ILE A 92 9.44 -6.25 1.69
C ILE A 92 10.01 -4.93 2.20
N HIS A 93 9.71 -4.58 3.45
CA HIS A 93 10.24 -3.40 4.16
C HIS A 93 9.92 -2.07 3.45
N CYS A 94 8.89 -2.07 2.60
CA CYS A 94 8.36 -0.86 1.97
C CYS A 94 7.74 0.07 3.02
N THR A 95 8.03 1.36 2.90
CA THR A 95 7.41 2.39 3.74
C THR A 95 5.93 2.56 3.40
N GLU A 96 5.17 3.26 4.23
CA GLU A 96 3.76 3.55 3.95
C GLU A 96 3.55 4.26 2.60
N ASN A 97 4.42 5.21 2.28
CA ASN A 97 4.38 5.93 1.00
C ASN A 97 4.70 5.01 -0.19
N ASP A 98 5.63 4.07 -0.02
CA ASP A 98 5.91 3.06 -1.04
C ASP A 98 4.69 2.16 -1.25
N MET A 99 4.08 1.69 -0.15
CA MET A 99 2.89 0.85 -0.20
C MET A 99 1.70 1.55 -0.83
N ALA A 100 1.48 2.84 -0.55
CA ALA A 100 0.43 3.64 -1.19
C ALA A 100 0.66 3.81 -2.71
N LYS A 101 1.92 3.93 -3.15
CA LYS A 101 2.26 3.93 -4.59
C LYS A 101 2.05 2.56 -5.22
N ILE A 102 2.46 1.50 -4.55
CA ILE A 102 2.32 0.12 -5.04
C ILE A 102 0.83 -0.17 -5.26
N THR A 103 -0.03 0.08 -4.28
CA THR A 103 -1.47 -0.20 -4.40
C THR A 103 -2.14 0.64 -5.46
N SER A 104 -1.97 1.97 -5.42
CA SER A 104 -2.69 2.88 -6.31
C SER A 104 -2.29 2.76 -7.78
N ASN A 105 -1.13 2.16 -8.08
CA ASN A 105 -0.66 1.97 -9.46
C ASN A 105 -0.74 0.50 -9.92
N SER A 106 -1.14 -0.43 -9.05
CA SER A 106 -1.33 -1.84 -9.42
C SER A 106 -2.72 -2.10 -9.99
N PRO A 107 -2.88 -3.10 -10.86
CA PRO A 107 -4.20 -3.65 -11.19
C PRO A 107 -5.00 -4.06 -9.94
N ASN A 108 -6.33 -3.93 -10.03
CA ASN A 108 -7.22 -4.23 -8.90
C ASN A 108 -7.19 -5.72 -8.50
N ASP A 109 -6.78 -6.63 -9.38
CA ASP A 109 -6.70 -8.07 -9.15
C ASP A 109 -5.28 -8.54 -8.75
N SER A 110 -4.31 -7.62 -8.68
CA SER A 110 -2.95 -7.93 -8.23
C SER A 110 -2.95 -8.47 -6.82
N LYS A 111 -2.13 -9.50 -6.58
CA LYS A 111 -1.91 -10.05 -5.24
C LYS A 111 -0.78 -9.28 -4.59
N ILE A 112 -1.08 -8.53 -3.54
CA ILE A 112 -0.10 -7.72 -2.81
C ILE A 112 0.17 -8.37 -1.46
N ILE A 113 1.39 -8.83 -1.26
CA ILE A 113 1.90 -9.35 0.00
C ILE A 113 2.83 -8.29 0.57
N TYR A 114 2.49 -7.76 1.75
CA TYR A 114 3.31 -6.78 2.45
C TYR A 114 3.95 -7.40 3.69
N VAL A 115 5.27 -7.31 3.78
CA VAL A 115 6.06 -7.64 4.97
C VAL A 115 6.62 -6.33 5.55
N SER A 116 6.07 -5.89 6.67
CA SER A 116 6.45 -4.62 7.30
C SER A 116 7.84 -4.68 7.93
N TRP A 117 8.46 -3.51 8.08
CA TRP A 117 9.66 -3.35 8.90
C TRP A 117 9.33 -2.78 10.28
N LEU A 118 8.34 -1.89 10.36
CA LEU A 118 7.83 -1.33 11.60
C LEU A 118 6.39 -1.80 11.85
N MET A 119 6.05 -1.99 13.13
CA MET A 119 4.70 -2.37 13.52
C MET A 119 3.67 -1.29 13.18
N GLU A 120 4.05 -0.02 13.30
CA GLU A 120 3.19 1.13 12.95
C GLU A 120 2.77 1.09 11.47
N GLU A 121 3.69 0.78 10.56
CA GLU A 121 3.41 0.67 9.12
C GLU A 121 2.43 -0.48 8.84
N ALA A 122 2.61 -1.61 9.53
CA ALA A 122 1.70 -2.75 9.45
C ALA A 122 0.30 -2.41 9.98
N GLU A 123 0.21 -1.69 11.10
CA GLU A 123 -1.07 -1.28 11.69
C GLU A 123 -1.79 -0.27 10.81
N ASN A 124 -1.08 0.68 10.22
CA ASN A 124 -1.66 1.62 9.28
C ASN A 124 -2.19 0.91 8.03
N TRP A 125 -1.39 0.02 7.44
CA TRP A 125 -1.83 -0.82 6.33
C TRP A 125 -3.05 -1.69 6.68
N GLU A 126 -3.05 -2.29 7.87
CA GLU A 126 -4.20 -3.05 8.37
C GLU A 126 -5.45 -2.18 8.41
N ASN A 127 -5.35 -0.96 8.95
CA ASN A 127 -6.48 -0.05 9.06
C ASN A 127 -7.01 0.43 7.71
N ILE A 128 -6.14 0.61 6.70
CA ILE A 128 -6.56 1.00 5.35
C ILE A 128 -7.38 -0.13 4.70
N TRP A 129 -6.93 -1.39 4.82
CA TRP A 129 -7.45 -2.49 4.00
C TRP A 129 -8.31 -3.51 4.75
N ARG A 130 -8.52 -3.35 6.06
CA ARG A 130 -9.30 -4.28 6.91
C ARG A 130 -10.63 -4.70 6.27
N ASP A 131 -11.38 -3.72 5.79
CA ASP A 131 -12.73 -3.93 5.24
C ASP A 131 -12.71 -4.26 3.73
N GLU A 132 -11.52 -4.28 3.11
CA GLU A 132 -11.28 -4.50 1.68
C GLU A 132 -10.61 -5.87 1.41
N GLY A 133 -10.91 -6.86 2.26
CA GLY A 133 -10.47 -8.25 2.08
C GLY A 133 -8.99 -8.51 2.40
N LEU A 134 -8.40 -7.73 3.30
CA LEU A 134 -7.07 -7.98 3.84
C LEU A 134 -7.03 -9.29 4.66
N GLU A 135 -6.00 -10.11 4.44
CA GLU A 135 -5.72 -11.28 5.27
C GLU A 135 -4.38 -11.12 6.00
N ILE A 136 -4.37 -11.32 7.32
CA ILE A 136 -3.16 -11.29 8.14
C ILE A 136 -2.58 -12.71 8.18
N LYS A 137 -1.40 -12.89 7.58
CA LYS A 137 -0.69 -14.17 7.50
C LYS A 137 0.26 -14.40 8.66
N TYR A 138 0.76 -13.31 9.25
CA TYR A 138 1.66 -13.36 10.41
C TYR A 138 1.41 -12.18 11.34
N GLY A 139 1.51 -12.44 12.64
CA GLY A 139 1.21 -11.50 13.71
C GLY A 139 -0.28 -11.44 14.08
N THR A 140 -0.62 -10.57 15.04
CA THR A 140 -1.98 -10.45 15.55
C THR A 140 -2.70 -9.25 14.93
N PRO A 141 -4.00 -9.39 14.57
CA PRO A 141 -4.82 -8.26 14.18
C PRO A 141 -4.80 -7.14 15.22
N ASN A 142 -4.79 -5.89 14.78
CA ASN A 142 -4.99 -4.75 15.66
C ASN A 142 -6.42 -4.78 16.21
N SER A 143 -6.55 -4.57 17.52
CA SER A 143 -7.83 -4.44 18.21
C SER A 143 -8.51 -3.08 18.01
N GLN A 144 -7.76 -2.05 17.62
CA GLN A 144 -8.29 -0.70 17.43
C GLN A 144 -8.65 -0.47 15.97
N GLN A 145 -9.95 -0.34 15.69
CA GLN A 145 -10.44 0.09 14.39
C GLN A 145 -10.48 1.62 14.36
N ILE A 146 -9.85 2.21 13.34
CA ILE A 146 -10.05 3.61 13.00
C ILE A 146 -11.40 3.73 12.32
N VAL A 147 -12.35 4.41 12.97
CA VAL A 147 -13.69 4.66 12.43
C VAL A 147 -13.83 6.15 12.18
N LEU A 148 -14.09 6.51 10.93
CA LEU A 148 -14.40 7.90 10.56
C LEU A 148 -15.74 8.32 11.16
N ASN A 149 -15.88 9.62 11.43
CA ASN A 149 -17.20 10.19 11.69
C ASN A 149 -18.15 9.85 10.53
N GLN A 150 -19.35 9.32 10.83
CA GLN A 150 -20.33 8.91 9.83
C GLN A 150 -20.61 9.99 8.77
N LYS A 151 -20.71 11.26 9.16
CA LYS A 151 -20.96 12.36 8.21
C LYS A 151 -19.77 12.64 7.29
N VAL A 152 -18.55 12.42 7.79
CA VAL A 152 -17.34 12.51 6.98
C VAL A 152 -17.33 11.37 5.97
N GLU A 153 -17.58 10.14 6.41
CA GLU A 153 -17.63 8.98 5.52
C GLU A 153 -18.70 9.12 4.44
N GLU A 154 -19.94 9.48 4.79
CA GLU A 154 -21.02 9.73 3.82
C GLU A 154 -20.65 10.80 2.79
N MET A 155 -19.96 11.85 3.22
CA MET A 155 -19.46 12.90 2.35
C MET A 155 -18.38 12.38 1.39
N LEU A 156 -17.41 11.62 1.89
CA LEU A 156 -16.35 11.03 1.09
C LEU A 156 -16.88 10.01 0.07
N GLN A 157 -17.88 9.20 0.45
CA GLN A 157 -18.59 8.29 -0.45
C GLN A 157 -19.28 9.07 -1.59
N ARG A 158 -19.95 10.19 -1.28
CA ARG A 158 -20.55 11.05 -2.30
C ARG A 158 -19.51 11.68 -3.21
N LEU A 159 -18.42 12.23 -2.66
CA LEU A 159 -17.33 12.81 -3.45
C LEU A 159 -16.71 11.76 -4.40
N THR A 160 -16.43 10.57 -3.90
CA THR A 160 -15.82 9.48 -4.68
C THR A 160 -16.68 9.07 -5.88
N LYS A 161 -18.01 9.13 -5.76
CA LYS A 161 -18.95 8.80 -6.85
C LYS A 161 -19.02 9.85 -7.97
N ILE A 162 -18.64 11.10 -7.67
CA ILE A 162 -18.89 12.23 -8.58
C ILE A 162 -17.61 12.84 -9.16
N ILE A 163 -16.46 12.67 -8.51
CA ILE A 163 -15.18 13.13 -9.04
C ILE A 163 -14.57 12.07 -9.96
N ASN A 164 -13.75 12.51 -10.91
CA ASN A 164 -12.91 11.60 -11.66
C ASN A 164 -11.66 11.25 -10.84
N LEU A 165 -11.59 10.04 -10.27
CA LEU A 165 -10.47 9.58 -9.44
C LEU A 165 -9.11 9.58 -10.16
N THR A 166 -9.10 9.54 -11.49
CA THR A 166 -7.86 9.63 -12.27
C THR A 166 -7.22 11.01 -12.17
N THR A 167 -8.03 12.07 -12.06
CA THR A 167 -7.58 13.47 -11.90
C THR A 167 -7.71 13.99 -10.48
N GLY A 168 -8.41 13.26 -9.61
CA GLY A 168 -8.62 13.62 -8.21
C GLY A 168 -9.24 15.02 -8.07
N LEU A 169 -8.58 15.88 -7.29
CA LEU A 169 -8.99 17.28 -7.06
C LEU A 169 -8.22 18.30 -7.91
N ALA A 170 -7.52 17.85 -8.96
CA ALA A 170 -6.80 18.76 -9.86
C ALA A 170 -7.76 19.63 -10.70
N HIS A 171 -8.95 19.11 -11.02
CA HIS A 171 -9.94 19.87 -11.76
C HIS A 171 -10.63 20.92 -10.85
N PRO A 172 -10.75 22.19 -11.27
CA PRO A 172 -11.29 23.26 -10.44
C PRO A 172 -12.69 22.97 -9.89
N SER A 173 -13.58 22.38 -10.70
CA SER A 173 -14.95 22.07 -10.27
C SER A 173 -15.00 20.98 -9.18
N ASP A 174 -14.15 19.95 -9.29
CA ASP A 174 -14.07 18.89 -8.28
C ASP A 174 -13.52 19.45 -6.96
N LYS A 175 -12.51 20.32 -7.06
CA LYS A 175 -11.94 21.02 -5.91
C LYS A 175 -12.92 21.95 -5.21
N GLU A 176 -13.66 22.77 -5.95
CA GLU A 176 -14.68 23.65 -5.39
C GLU A 176 -15.78 22.87 -4.67
N ARG A 177 -16.20 21.75 -5.27
CA ARG A 177 -17.19 20.86 -4.67
C ARG A 177 -16.69 20.23 -3.37
N ALA A 178 -15.46 19.70 -3.37
CA ALA A 178 -14.84 19.19 -2.16
C ALA A 178 -14.76 20.27 -1.08
N ILE A 179 -14.27 21.47 -1.41
CA ILE A 179 -14.22 22.61 -0.47
C ILE A 179 -15.59 22.92 0.13
N LYS A 180 -16.67 22.90 -0.68
CA LYS A 180 -18.03 23.15 -0.20
C LYS A 180 -18.46 22.09 0.83
N GLU A 181 -18.25 20.82 0.53
CA GLU A 181 -18.58 19.72 1.46
C GLU A 181 -17.78 19.81 2.77
N PHE A 182 -16.46 20.05 2.70
CA PHE A 182 -15.62 20.23 3.88
C PHE A 182 -16.03 21.45 4.73
N LYS A 183 -16.44 22.56 4.11
CA LYS A 183 -16.99 23.73 4.82
C LYS A 183 -18.30 23.40 5.53
N ASN A 184 -19.18 22.62 4.92
CA ASN A 184 -20.44 22.21 5.55
C ASN A 184 -20.16 21.39 6.82
N LEU A 185 -19.23 20.43 6.76
CA LEU A 185 -18.82 19.66 7.93
C LEU A 185 -18.21 20.54 9.04
N LYS A 186 -17.39 21.53 8.66
CA LYS A 186 -16.84 22.52 9.60
C LYS A 186 -17.94 23.34 10.29
N GLN A 187 -18.96 23.77 9.56
CA GLN A 187 -20.09 24.52 10.11
C GLN A 187 -20.90 23.69 11.12
N LEU A 188 -20.91 22.36 10.96
CA LEU A 188 -21.50 21.43 11.92
C LEU A 188 -20.60 21.14 13.14
N GLY A 189 -19.41 21.76 13.22
CA GLY A 189 -18.46 21.57 14.32
C GLY A 189 -17.75 20.22 14.30
N ILE A 190 -17.80 19.50 13.17
CA ILE A 190 -17.20 18.17 13.04
C ILE A 190 -15.68 18.32 12.88
N LYS A 191 -14.95 17.52 13.64
CA LYS A 191 -13.52 17.34 13.51
C LYS A 191 -13.18 15.93 13.08
N GLU A 192 -12.11 15.79 12.34
CA GLU A 192 -11.61 14.49 11.87
C GLU A 192 -10.11 14.55 11.57
N ASN A 193 -9.41 13.44 11.78
CA ASN A 193 -8.01 13.32 11.46
C ASN A 193 -7.80 13.26 9.93
N PRO A 194 -7.03 14.19 9.33
CA PRO A 194 -6.71 14.16 7.90
C PRO A 194 -6.09 12.85 7.41
N GLU A 195 -5.30 12.18 8.25
CA GLU A 195 -4.71 10.87 7.90
C GLU A 195 -5.78 9.80 7.71
N TYR A 196 -6.82 9.79 8.56
CA TYR A 196 -7.90 8.81 8.46
C TYR A 196 -8.72 9.02 7.18
N ILE A 197 -8.92 10.28 6.79
CA ILE A 197 -9.55 10.63 5.51
C ILE A 197 -8.70 10.17 4.33
N GLY A 198 -7.38 10.35 4.40
CA GLY A 198 -6.45 9.89 3.36
C GLY A 198 -6.45 8.36 3.22
N ASN A 199 -6.43 7.65 4.35
CA ASN A 199 -6.48 6.18 4.41
C ASN A 199 -7.77 5.64 3.81
N TRP A 200 -8.92 6.23 4.17
CA TRP A 200 -10.22 5.88 3.59
C TRP A 200 -10.23 6.13 2.08
N ALA A 201 -9.66 7.24 1.62
CA ALA A 201 -9.60 7.55 0.19
C ALA A 201 -8.76 6.52 -0.58
N LEU A 202 -7.62 6.10 -0.02
CA LEU A 202 -6.75 5.09 -0.63
C LEU A 202 -7.48 3.74 -0.77
N SER A 203 -8.19 3.31 0.27
CA SER A 203 -8.95 2.04 0.22
C SER A 203 -10.11 2.11 -0.77
N ASN A 204 -10.65 3.31 -1.02
CA ASN A 204 -11.72 3.59 -1.98
C ASN A 204 -11.20 3.99 -3.37
N GLY A 205 -9.97 3.62 -3.72
CA GLY A 205 -9.44 3.71 -5.09
C GLY A 205 -8.91 5.07 -5.52
N TRP A 206 -8.75 6.01 -4.58
CA TRP A 206 -8.07 7.27 -4.91
C TRP A 206 -6.58 7.03 -5.17
N ASN A 207 -6.05 7.71 -6.18
CA ASN A 207 -4.62 7.62 -6.45
C ASN A 207 -3.82 8.40 -5.39
N VAL A 208 -2.70 7.83 -4.92
CA VAL A 208 -1.83 8.43 -3.90
C VAL A 208 -1.40 9.87 -4.24
N ARG A 209 -1.25 10.19 -5.53
CA ARG A 209 -0.87 11.53 -6.00
C ARG A 209 -1.89 12.61 -5.66
N HIS A 210 -3.16 12.23 -5.46
CA HIS A 210 -4.28 13.14 -5.21
C HIS A 210 -4.73 13.15 -3.75
N ILE A 211 -4.27 12.20 -2.94
CA ILE A 211 -4.64 12.09 -1.53
C ILE A 211 -4.12 13.29 -0.73
N ASP A 212 -2.92 13.80 -1.04
CA ASP A 212 -2.36 14.95 -0.33
C ASP A 212 -3.23 16.21 -0.46
N ASP A 213 -3.86 16.41 -1.61
CA ASP A 213 -4.76 17.56 -1.80
C ASP A 213 -6.05 17.40 -0.99
N LEU A 214 -6.57 16.18 -0.87
CA LEU A 214 -7.69 15.86 0.02
C LEU A 214 -7.31 16.08 1.49
N LYS A 215 -6.14 15.61 1.91
CA LYS A 215 -5.59 15.79 3.27
C LYS A 215 -5.42 17.27 3.60
N LYS A 216 -4.91 18.09 2.69
CA LYS A 216 -4.80 19.56 2.89
C LYS A 216 -6.16 20.22 3.14
N LEU A 217 -7.22 19.78 2.44
CA LEU A 217 -8.57 20.28 2.68
C LEU A 217 -9.08 19.84 4.06
N ALA A 218 -8.90 18.57 4.41
CA ALA A 218 -9.26 18.06 5.72
C ALA A 218 -8.55 18.82 6.84
N THR A 219 -7.23 19.04 6.75
CA THR A 219 -6.47 19.83 7.73
C THR A 219 -7.01 21.25 7.86
N ARG A 220 -7.38 21.89 6.74
CA ARG A 220 -7.88 23.28 6.77
C ARG A 220 -9.26 23.41 7.42
N TYR A 221 -10.10 22.39 7.27
CA TYR A 221 -11.52 22.51 7.62
C TYR A 221 -11.96 21.65 8.81
N LEU A 222 -11.29 20.53 9.10
CA LEU A 222 -11.71 19.52 10.08
C LEU A 222 -10.68 19.20 11.18
N ALA A 223 -9.44 19.71 11.10
CA ALA A 223 -8.48 19.57 12.21
C ALA A 223 -8.82 20.52 13.39
#